data_AF-A0A0C2CN37-F1
#
_entry.id   AF-A0A0C2CN37-F1
#
_cell.length_a   1.000
_cell.length_b   1.000
_cell.length_c   1.000
_cell.angle_alpha   90.00
_cell.angle_beta   90.00
_cell.angle_gamma   90.00
#
_symmetry.space_group_name_H-M   'P 1'
#
loop_
_entity.id
_entity.type
_entity.pdbx_description
1 polymer ?
#
loop_
_entity_poly.entity_id
_entity_poly.type
_entity_poly.pdbx_seq_one_letter_code
_entity_poly.pdbx_strand_id
1 'polypeptide(L)'
;MNEGDTTDSGDGDGDDTTEEETGEPEPLDNDEDGLTNEEEAELGTDPDKKDSDGDNYWDPWELAEGTDPLDYDSRIYTGFWPYNPNKDEMLQGTWETTGKQVGKPFPRQSFLDQHGDYVDIYDFANFSVNEAMTPAFFIFDLSAQWCGPCHNVANWIKGVDDANTSWIQELYPTVRDKVHSLRIWWVTFIVQDQAGGAPTLADAQSWFMVHKDNYIPVLVDETQQVQDRFLGSAFPHFFLLDPDLLIEYFPPPGGGTNENPYPAVGLVDTLL
;
A
#
# COMPACT_ATOMS: atom_id res chain seq x y z
N MET A 1 -10.84 -21.79 71.60
CA MET A 1 -11.50 -22.90 72.32
C MET A 1 -12.57 -23.46 71.41
N ASN A 2 -12.57 -24.80 71.29
CA ASN A 2 -13.62 -25.71 70.82
C ASN A 2 -14.06 -25.71 69.34
N GLU A 3 -13.78 -26.86 68.71
CA GLU A 3 -14.60 -27.47 67.65
C GLU A 3 -15.89 -28.07 68.26
N GLY A 4 -16.92 -28.24 67.43
CA GLY A 4 -18.16 -28.95 67.77
C GLY A 4 -19.12 -29.04 66.58
N ASP A 5 -19.67 -30.22 66.37
CA ASP A 5 -20.19 -30.82 65.13
C ASP A 5 -21.74 -30.92 65.07
N THR A 6 -22.28 -30.99 63.84
CA THR A 6 -23.61 -31.46 63.35
C THR A 6 -24.95 -30.90 63.87
N THR A 7 -25.86 -30.54 62.95
CA THR A 7 -27.03 -31.38 62.53
C THR A 7 -27.87 -30.74 61.43
N ASP A 8 -28.37 -31.63 60.56
CA ASP A 8 -29.19 -31.51 59.35
C ASP A 8 -30.68 -31.19 59.62
N SER A 9 -31.35 -30.43 58.73
CA SER A 9 -32.72 -30.69 58.20
C SER A 9 -33.32 -29.47 57.45
N GLY A 10 -33.68 -29.66 56.17
CA GLY A 10 -35.04 -29.36 55.69
C GLY A 10 -35.33 -28.09 54.88
N ASP A 11 -35.36 -28.27 53.55
CA ASP A 11 -36.44 -27.92 52.60
C ASP A 11 -36.77 -26.47 52.18
N GLY A 12 -36.75 -26.28 50.85
CA GLY A 12 -37.79 -25.59 50.08
C GLY A 12 -37.46 -24.15 49.68
N ASP A 13 -36.90 -23.95 48.48
CA ASP A 13 -37.63 -23.68 47.23
C ASP A 13 -37.82 -22.18 46.99
N GLY A 14 -37.28 -21.68 45.88
CA GLY A 14 -37.72 -20.39 45.35
C GLY A 14 -36.75 -19.68 44.42
N ASP A 15 -36.60 -20.23 43.22
CA ASP A 15 -36.41 -19.47 41.98
C ASP A 15 -35.03 -18.84 41.74
N ASP A 16 -34.04 -19.72 41.54
CA ASP A 16 -32.86 -19.38 40.75
C ASP A 16 -33.17 -19.65 39.27
N THR A 17 -33.95 -18.76 38.66
CA THR A 17 -33.95 -18.62 37.20
C THR A 17 -32.62 -17.98 36.81
N THR A 18 -31.57 -18.78 36.79
CA THR A 18 -30.51 -18.56 35.83
C THR A 18 -31.18 -18.73 34.47
N GLU A 19 -31.54 -17.60 33.86
CA GLU A 19 -31.67 -17.52 32.42
C GLU A 19 -30.30 -17.97 31.89
N GLU A 20 -30.19 -19.26 31.55
CA GLU A 20 -29.18 -19.70 30.60
C GLU A 20 -29.49 -18.90 29.34
N GLU A 21 -28.76 -17.79 29.18
CA GLU A 21 -28.40 -17.25 27.87
C GLU A 21 -27.89 -18.45 27.07
N THR A 22 -28.80 -19.09 26.34
CA THR A 22 -28.46 -20.01 25.27
C THR A 22 -27.82 -19.14 24.19
N GLY A 23 -26.56 -18.74 24.44
CA GLY A 23 -25.73 -18.12 23.44
C GLY A 23 -25.61 -19.14 22.33
N GLU A 24 -26.26 -18.85 21.20
CA GLU A 24 -26.00 -19.62 19.99
C GLU A 24 -24.48 -19.62 19.77
N PRO A 25 -23.88 -20.77 19.43
CA PRO A 25 -22.46 -20.78 19.12
C PRO A 25 -22.22 -19.76 18.01
N GLU A 26 -21.23 -18.87 18.20
CA GLU A 26 -20.78 -17.97 17.14
C GLU A 26 -20.54 -18.81 15.87
N PRO A 27 -21.03 -18.35 14.70
CA PRO A 27 -20.81 -19.07 13.46
C PRO A 27 -19.31 -19.25 13.24
N LEU A 28 -18.92 -20.45 12.77
CA LEU A 28 -17.52 -20.79 12.56
C LEU A 28 -16.98 -20.02 11.36
N ASP A 29 -15.80 -19.43 11.52
CA ASP A 29 -14.96 -18.81 10.51
C ASP A 29 -13.57 -19.44 10.72
N ASN A 30 -13.20 -20.38 9.85
CA ASN A 30 -12.08 -21.27 10.06
C ASN A 30 -10.72 -20.62 9.75
N ASP A 31 -10.68 -19.70 8.78
CA ASP A 31 -9.46 -19.02 8.38
C ASP A 31 -9.31 -17.61 8.95
N GLU A 32 -10.37 -17.05 9.54
CA GLU A 32 -10.44 -15.73 10.16
C GLU A 32 -10.33 -14.58 9.13
N ASP A 33 -10.95 -14.70 7.96
CA ASP A 33 -11.04 -13.63 6.96
C ASP A 33 -12.26 -12.70 7.13
N GLY A 34 -13.27 -13.14 7.89
CA GLY A 34 -14.50 -12.42 8.16
C GLY A 34 -15.75 -12.95 7.45
N LEU A 35 -15.65 -13.97 6.59
CA LEU A 35 -16.77 -14.78 6.13
C LEU A 35 -16.93 -16.01 7.03
N THR A 36 -18.17 -16.39 7.32
CA THR A 36 -18.44 -17.63 8.03
C THR A 36 -18.38 -18.81 7.07
N ASN A 37 -18.03 -20.00 7.57
CA ASN A 37 -17.99 -21.24 6.79
C ASN A 37 -19.33 -21.54 6.08
N GLU A 38 -20.46 -21.05 6.60
CA GLU A 38 -21.77 -21.17 5.95
C GLU A 38 -21.90 -20.20 4.78
N GLU A 39 -21.51 -18.94 4.95
CA GLU A 39 -21.45 -17.95 3.85
C GLU A 39 -20.51 -18.43 2.74
N GLU A 40 -19.34 -18.94 3.09
CA GLU A 40 -18.38 -19.48 2.13
C GLU A 40 -18.94 -20.71 1.39
N ALA A 41 -19.65 -21.59 2.09
CA ALA A 41 -20.33 -22.72 1.45
C ALA A 41 -21.44 -22.27 0.48
N GLU A 42 -22.12 -21.15 0.76
CA GLU A 42 -23.10 -20.55 -0.15
C GLU A 42 -22.45 -19.89 -1.37
N LEU A 43 -21.29 -19.26 -1.19
CA LEU A 43 -20.50 -18.61 -2.23
C LEU A 43 -19.71 -19.61 -3.09
N GLY A 44 -19.37 -20.77 -2.54
CA GLY A 44 -18.54 -21.79 -3.16
C GLY A 44 -17.04 -21.62 -2.93
N THR A 45 -16.65 -20.72 -2.02
CA THR A 45 -15.27 -20.48 -1.57
C THR A 45 -14.79 -21.58 -0.60
N ASP A 46 -13.49 -21.59 -0.30
CA ASP A 46 -12.83 -22.61 0.52
C ASP A 46 -12.69 -22.14 1.97
N PRO A 47 -13.46 -22.71 2.92
CA PRO A 47 -13.50 -22.22 4.31
C PRO A 47 -12.21 -22.33 5.10
N ASP A 48 -11.19 -22.97 4.54
CA ASP A 48 -9.87 -23.04 5.16
C ASP A 48 -8.86 -22.07 4.48
N LYS A 49 -9.32 -21.14 3.63
CA LYS A 49 -8.48 -20.17 2.89
C LYS A 49 -9.16 -18.82 2.66
N LYS A 50 -8.52 -17.79 3.23
CA LYS A 50 -8.92 -16.38 3.04
C LYS A 50 -9.03 -15.92 1.60
N ASP A 51 -8.27 -16.56 0.72
CA ASP A 51 -8.12 -16.26 -0.70
C ASP A 51 -8.29 -17.60 -1.43
N SER A 52 -9.49 -17.82 -1.94
CA SER A 52 -9.92 -19.11 -2.48
C SER A 52 -9.28 -19.44 -3.83
N ASP A 53 -9.09 -18.43 -4.69
CA ASP A 53 -8.56 -18.60 -6.04
C ASP A 53 -7.05 -18.32 -6.18
N GLY A 54 -6.44 -17.72 -5.15
CA GLY A 54 -5.02 -17.47 -5.01
C GLY A 54 -4.52 -16.21 -5.70
N ASP A 55 -5.36 -15.21 -5.95
CA ASP A 55 -5.00 -13.96 -6.63
C ASP A 55 -4.42 -12.87 -5.71
N ASN A 56 -4.35 -13.13 -4.40
CA ASN A 56 -3.90 -12.26 -3.30
C ASN A 56 -4.92 -11.24 -2.79
N TYR A 57 -6.18 -11.29 -3.23
CA TYR A 57 -7.30 -10.62 -2.57
C TYR A 57 -8.06 -11.62 -1.73
N TRP A 58 -8.56 -11.20 -0.56
CA TRP A 58 -9.38 -12.09 0.26
C TRP A 58 -10.81 -12.11 -0.27
N ASP A 59 -11.47 -13.24 -0.14
CA ASP A 59 -12.84 -13.46 -0.61
C ASP A 59 -13.80 -12.34 -0.19
N PRO A 60 -13.86 -11.88 1.08
CA PRO A 60 -14.71 -10.76 1.47
C PRO A 60 -14.32 -9.41 0.83
N TRP A 61 -13.04 -9.20 0.51
CA TRP A 61 -12.58 -7.98 -0.14
C TRP A 61 -13.05 -7.92 -1.59
N GLU A 62 -12.96 -9.05 -2.27
CA GLU A 62 -13.43 -9.21 -3.65
C GLU A 62 -14.94 -9.00 -3.75
N LEU A 63 -15.72 -9.57 -2.84
CA LEU A 63 -17.16 -9.35 -2.78
C LEU A 63 -17.51 -7.87 -2.56
N ALA A 64 -16.73 -7.17 -1.72
CA ALA A 64 -16.94 -5.74 -1.44
C ALA A 64 -16.67 -4.86 -2.68
N GLU A 65 -15.66 -5.21 -3.48
CA GLU A 65 -15.30 -4.50 -4.73
C GLU A 65 -16.04 -5.03 -5.97
N GLY A 66 -16.79 -6.12 -5.83
CA GLY A 66 -17.63 -6.71 -6.88
C GLY A 66 -16.87 -7.57 -7.88
N THR A 67 -15.75 -8.16 -7.46
CA THR A 67 -15.00 -9.19 -8.20
C THR A 67 -15.48 -10.60 -7.80
N ASP A 68 -14.84 -11.66 -8.33
CA ASP A 68 -15.34 -13.04 -8.19
C ASP A 68 -14.28 -13.87 -7.49
N PRO A 69 -14.48 -14.28 -6.22
CA PRO A 69 -13.47 -14.94 -5.40
C PRO A 69 -13.11 -16.37 -5.84
N LEU A 70 -13.69 -16.82 -6.95
CA LEU A 70 -13.44 -18.12 -7.57
C LEU A 70 -12.78 -17.99 -8.95
N ASP A 71 -12.51 -16.77 -9.41
CA ASP A 71 -11.89 -16.49 -10.70
C ASP A 71 -10.68 -15.59 -10.54
N TYR A 72 -9.50 -16.23 -10.55
CA TYR A 72 -8.20 -15.57 -10.47
C TYR A 72 -8.03 -14.39 -11.43
N ASP A 73 -8.75 -14.35 -12.57
CA ASP A 73 -8.67 -13.24 -13.52
C ASP A 73 -9.63 -12.07 -13.22
N SER A 74 -10.62 -12.28 -12.36
CA SER A 74 -11.56 -11.30 -11.83
C SER A 74 -11.04 -10.73 -10.52
N ARG A 75 -10.15 -9.73 -10.62
CA ARG A 75 -9.38 -9.20 -9.48
C ARG A 75 -9.58 -7.70 -9.26
N ILE A 76 -9.29 -7.19 -8.05
CA ILE A 76 -9.45 -5.77 -7.71
C ILE A 76 -8.54 -4.87 -8.56
N TYR A 77 -7.24 -5.22 -8.64
CA TYR A 77 -6.29 -4.52 -9.50
C TYR A 77 -5.50 -5.49 -10.37
N THR A 78 -5.45 -5.23 -11.68
CA THR A 78 -4.69 -6.03 -12.66
C THR A 78 -3.21 -6.10 -12.32
N GLY A 79 -2.68 -5.06 -11.67
CA GLY A 79 -1.28 -4.98 -11.22
C GLY A 79 -0.94 -5.77 -9.96
N PHE A 80 -1.91 -6.47 -9.33
CA PHE A 80 -1.76 -7.11 -8.01
C PHE A 80 -1.32 -6.12 -6.92
N TRP A 81 -1.85 -4.90 -6.98
CA TRP A 81 -1.60 -3.91 -5.94
C TRP A 81 -2.29 -4.31 -4.64
N PRO A 82 -1.76 -3.91 -3.48
CA PRO A 82 -2.44 -4.09 -2.21
C PRO A 82 -3.88 -3.54 -2.25
N TYR A 83 -4.71 -4.06 -1.36
CA TYR A 83 -6.03 -3.52 -1.05
C TYR A 83 -6.12 -3.31 0.46
N ASN A 84 -6.59 -2.12 0.88
CA ASN A 84 -6.79 -1.79 2.28
C ASN A 84 -8.29 -1.60 2.53
N PRO A 85 -8.98 -2.56 3.19
CA PRO A 85 -10.40 -2.41 3.51
C PRO A 85 -10.67 -1.28 4.52
N ASN A 86 -9.66 -0.89 5.32
CA ASN A 86 -9.78 0.12 6.37
C ASN A 86 -9.34 1.52 5.93
N LYS A 87 -9.03 1.72 4.63
CA LYS A 87 -8.53 3.00 4.10
C LYS A 87 -9.44 4.18 4.44
N ASP A 88 -10.75 3.96 4.51
CA ASP A 88 -11.76 4.97 4.83
C ASP A 88 -11.65 5.54 6.25
N GLU A 89 -11.07 4.77 7.18
CA GLU A 89 -10.90 5.17 8.60
C GLU A 89 -9.62 5.95 8.85
N MET A 90 -8.71 5.97 7.87
CA MET A 90 -7.39 6.60 7.99
C MET A 90 -7.45 8.13 7.93
N LEU A 91 -6.42 8.78 8.46
CA LEU A 91 -6.22 10.21 8.26
C LEU A 91 -5.89 10.50 6.79
N GLN A 92 -6.85 11.09 6.08
CA GLN A 92 -6.72 11.38 4.66
C GLN A 92 -6.48 12.88 4.40
N GLY A 93 -5.65 13.17 3.39
CA GLY A 93 -5.50 14.53 2.88
C GLY A 93 -6.55 14.87 1.83
N THR A 94 -6.76 16.16 1.60
CA THR A 94 -7.49 16.68 0.43
C THR A 94 -6.60 17.64 -0.34
N TRP A 95 -6.93 17.92 -1.60
CA TRP A 95 -6.17 18.88 -2.41
C TRP A 95 -6.15 20.31 -1.84
N GLU A 96 -7.12 20.66 -0.99
CA GLU A 96 -7.18 21.92 -0.26
C GLU A 96 -6.30 21.93 1.00
N THR A 97 -6.12 20.78 1.65
CA THR A 97 -5.48 20.67 2.98
C THR A 97 -4.07 20.08 2.94
N THR A 98 -3.73 19.39 1.85
CA THR A 98 -2.41 18.79 1.66
C THR A 98 -1.32 19.84 1.45
N GLY A 99 -0.07 19.45 1.68
CA GLY A 99 1.09 20.30 1.46
C GLY A 99 2.41 19.59 1.75
N LYS A 100 3.52 20.29 1.49
CA LYS A 100 4.90 19.77 1.56
C LYS A 100 5.47 19.68 3.00
N GLN A 101 4.65 19.95 4.01
CA GLN A 101 5.11 20.00 5.41
C GLN A 101 5.10 18.60 6.02
N VAL A 102 6.12 18.28 6.81
CA VAL A 102 6.20 17.00 7.52
C VAL A 102 4.96 16.77 8.39
N GLY A 103 4.42 15.55 8.37
CA GLY A 103 3.21 15.13 9.06
C GLY A 103 1.90 15.54 8.39
N LYS A 104 1.93 16.19 7.21
CA LYS A 104 0.72 16.42 6.42
C LYS A 104 0.36 15.18 5.62
N PRO A 105 -0.92 14.78 5.54
CA PRO A 105 -1.31 13.66 4.72
C PRO A 105 -1.25 14.04 3.23
N PHE A 106 -0.80 13.08 2.42
CA PHE A 106 -0.98 13.11 0.97
C PHE A 106 -2.49 13.07 0.64
N PRO A 107 -2.96 13.73 -0.44
CA PRO A 107 -4.37 13.70 -0.76
C PRO A 107 -4.82 12.29 -1.17
N ARG A 108 -5.96 11.84 -0.66
CA ARG A 108 -6.57 10.60 -1.15
C ARG A 108 -7.14 10.84 -2.53
N GLN A 109 -6.67 10.05 -3.49
CA GLN A 109 -7.13 10.05 -4.86
C GLN A 109 -6.78 8.70 -5.50
N SER A 110 -7.64 8.23 -6.39
CA SER A 110 -7.32 7.15 -7.31
C SER A 110 -6.60 7.69 -8.55
N PHE A 111 -5.51 7.05 -8.94
CA PHE A 111 -4.73 7.39 -10.12
C PHE A 111 -4.74 6.25 -11.11
N LEU A 112 -4.76 6.58 -12.40
CA LEU A 112 -4.66 5.58 -13.44
C LEU A 112 -3.26 4.96 -13.41
N ASP A 113 -3.17 3.63 -13.38
CA ASP A 113 -1.90 2.90 -13.43
C ASP A 113 -1.53 2.49 -14.88
N GLN A 114 -0.43 1.75 -15.04
CA GLN A 114 -0.01 1.23 -16.35
C GLN A 114 -0.95 0.17 -16.95
N HIS A 115 -1.79 -0.45 -16.14
CA HIS A 115 -2.75 -1.48 -16.56
C HIS A 115 -4.07 -0.87 -17.02
N GLY A 116 -4.33 0.38 -16.63
CA GLY A 116 -5.57 1.10 -16.94
C GLY A 116 -6.57 1.09 -15.79
N ASP A 117 -6.14 0.66 -14.60
CA ASP A 117 -6.96 0.64 -13.40
C ASP A 117 -6.81 1.95 -12.63
N TYR A 118 -7.90 2.43 -12.02
CA TYR A 118 -7.84 3.56 -11.09
C TYR A 118 -7.50 3.03 -9.70
N VAL A 119 -6.26 3.22 -9.27
CA VAL A 119 -5.72 2.69 -8.02
C VAL A 119 -5.78 3.73 -6.92
N ASP A 120 -6.50 3.46 -5.83
CA ASP A 120 -6.51 4.33 -4.64
C ASP A 120 -5.17 4.21 -3.91
N ILE A 121 -4.43 5.31 -3.82
CA ILE A 121 -3.10 5.29 -3.20
C ILE A 121 -3.12 4.85 -1.73
N TYR A 122 -4.25 5.05 -1.03
CA TYR A 122 -4.41 4.61 0.36
C TYR A 122 -4.56 3.10 0.52
N ASP A 123 -4.75 2.35 -0.57
CA ASP A 123 -4.71 0.89 -0.52
C ASP A 123 -3.33 0.32 -0.17
N PHE A 124 -2.27 1.07 -0.43
CA PHE A 124 -0.90 0.67 -0.08
C PHE A 124 -0.54 0.99 1.38
N ALA A 125 -1.34 1.82 2.06
CA ALA A 125 -1.02 2.32 3.38
C ALA A 125 -1.07 1.19 4.42
N ASN A 126 -0.17 1.25 5.41
CA ASN A 126 0.01 0.22 6.43
C ASN A 126 0.25 -1.21 5.92
N PHE A 127 0.63 -1.36 4.65
CA PHE A 127 0.95 -2.66 4.08
C PHE A 127 2.22 -3.25 4.69
N SER A 128 2.10 -4.45 5.24
CA SER A 128 3.13 -5.07 6.09
C SER A 128 3.65 -6.41 5.53
N VAL A 129 3.26 -6.81 4.31
CA VAL A 129 3.69 -8.09 3.72
C VAL A 129 5.13 -7.97 3.18
N ASN A 130 6.07 -7.95 4.11
CA ASN A 130 7.52 -8.05 3.89
C ASN A 130 8.15 -8.93 4.98
N GLU A 131 9.42 -9.31 4.81
CA GLU A 131 10.12 -10.21 5.74
C GLU A 131 10.15 -9.69 7.19
N ALA A 132 10.09 -8.38 7.38
CA ALA A 132 10.10 -7.76 8.71
C ALA A 132 8.71 -7.68 9.35
N MET A 133 7.64 -7.94 8.59
CA MET A 133 6.24 -7.73 9.00
C MET A 133 5.99 -6.31 9.54
N THR A 134 6.70 -5.32 8.99
CA THR A 134 6.57 -3.91 9.38
C THR A 134 5.98 -3.09 8.24
N PRO A 135 5.13 -2.09 8.50
CA PRO A 135 4.60 -1.23 7.46
C PRO A 135 5.68 -0.57 6.59
N ALA A 136 5.47 -0.56 5.28
CA ALA A 136 6.41 0.00 4.32
C ALA A 136 6.32 1.54 4.25
N PHE A 137 7.47 2.20 4.09
CA PHE A 137 7.51 3.62 3.74
C PHE A 137 7.33 3.81 2.24
N PHE A 138 7.11 5.05 1.79
CA PHE A 138 6.90 5.35 0.37
C PHE A 138 7.95 6.31 -0.17
N ILE A 139 8.55 5.98 -1.32
CA ILE A 139 9.19 6.97 -2.17
C ILE A 139 8.24 7.31 -3.30
N PHE A 140 7.81 8.58 -3.34
CA PHE A 140 7.08 9.10 -4.49
C PHE A 140 8.09 9.70 -5.46
N ASP A 141 8.19 9.08 -6.63
CA ASP A 141 9.05 9.43 -7.75
C ASP A 141 8.25 10.20 -8.80
N LEU A 142 8.38 11.53 -8.80
CA LEU A 142 7.79 12.38 -9.83
C LEU A 142 8.74 12.44 -11.01
N SER A 143 8.30 11.81 -12.11
CA SER A 143 9.07 11.57 -13.32
C SER A 143 8.37 12.12 -14.57
N ALA A 144 9.17 12.42 -15.59
CA ALA A 144 8.70 12.96 -16.86
C ALA A 144 9.19 12.06 -18.02
N GLN A 145 8.35 11.85 -19.05
CA GLN A 145 8.70 10.99 -20.20
C GLN A 145 9.95 11.45 -20.96
N TRP A 146 10.23 12.76 -21.00
CA TRP A 146 11.41 13.29 -21.69
C TRP A 146 12.69 13.30 -20.82
N CYS A 147 12.58 12.93 -19.54
CA CYS A 147 13.64 13.12 -18.55
C CYS A 147 14.64 11.95 -18.54
N GLY A 148 15.82 12.17 -19.13
CA GLY A 148 16.92 11.20 -19.12
C GLY A 148 17.32 10.68 -17.72
N PRO A 149 17.57 11.56 -16.72
CA PRO A 149 17.87 11.11 -15.36
C PRO A 149 16.76 10.26 -14.71
N CYS A 150 15.50 10.51 -15.05
CA CYS A 150 14.36 9.73 -14.56
C CYS A 150 14.41 8.30 -15.10
N HIS A 151 14.66 8.15 -16.40
CA HIS A 151 14.89 6.83 -17.01
C HIS A 151 16.12 6.12 -16.43
N ASN A 152 17.18 6.85 -16.07
CA ASN A 152 18.36 6.26 -15.43
C ASN A 152 18.01 5.70 -14.04
N VAL A 153 17.24 6.43 -13.22
CA VAL A 153 16.80 5.93 -11.91
C VAL A 153 15.86 4.72 -12.07
N ALA A 154 14.90 4.77 -12.99
CA ALA A 154 14.01 3.64 -13.24
C ALA A 154 14.76 2.41 -13.78
N ASN A 155 15.74 2.60 -14.67
CA ASN A 155 16.65 1.53 -15.11
C ASN A 155 17.49 1.01 -13.96
N TRP A 156 17.97 1.89 -13.09
CA TRP A 156 18.70 1.49 -11.92
C TRP A 156 17.80 0.62 -11.03
N ILE A 157 16.61 1.06 -10.59
CA ILE A 157 15.77 0.25 -9.70
C ILE A 157 15.48 -1.15 -10.26
N LYS A 158 15.12 -1.28 -11.54
CA LYS A 158 14.85 -2.59 -12.17
C LYS A 158 16.08 -3.51 -12.36
N GLY A 159 17.27 -3.09 -11.93
CA GLY A 159 18.49 -3.89 -11.93
C GLY A 159 19.44 -3.69 -13.13
N VAL A 160 19.35 -2.58 -13.86
CA VAL A 160 20.33 -2.26 -14.91
C VAL A 160 21.59 -1.65 -14.29
N ASP A 161 22.73 -2.30 -14.53
CA ASP A 161 24.05 -1.84 -14.08
C ASP A 161 24.94 -1.47 -15.28
N ASP A 162 24.98 -0.18 -15.59
CA ASP A 162 25.78 0.39 -16.67
C ASP A 162 26.42 1.74 -16.28
N ALA A 163 27.10 2.40 -17.22
CA ALA A 163 27.78 3.66 -16.95
C ALA A 163 26.84 4.83 -16.55
N ASN A 164 25.54 4.73 -16.82
CA ASN A 164 24.55 5.74 -16.45
C ASN A 164 23.91 5.47 -15.08
N THR A 165 23.94 4.22 -14.60
CA THR A 165 23.30 3.80 -13.33
C THR A 165 24.30 3.48 -12.22
N SER A 166 25.56 3.18 -12.55
CA SER A 166 26.55 2.72 -11.56
C SER A 166 26.77 3.70 -10.41
N TRP A 167 26.79 5.00 -10.71
CA TRP A 167 26.94 6.03 -9.67
C TRP A 167 25.75 6.07 -8.70
N ILE A 168 24.55 5.74 -9.17
CA ILE A 168 23.33 5.68 -8.33
C ILE A 168 23.46 4.50 -7.37
N GLN A 169 23.88 3.34 -7.89
CA GLN A 169 24.13 2.14 -7.09
C GLN A 169 25.24 2.35 -6.05
N GLU A 170 26.28 3.11 -6.37
CA GLU A 170 27.36 3.44 -5.43
C GLU A 170 26.89 4.36 -4.30
N LEU A 171 25.98 5.30 -4.58
CA LEU A 171 25.46 6.24 -3.59
C LEU A 171 24.33 5.66 -2.73
N TYR A 172 23.52 4.76 -3.28
CA TYR A 172 22.31 4.23 -2.65
C TYR A 172 22.26 2.69 -2.68
N PRO A 173 23.29 2.00 -2.15
CA PRO A 173 23.50 0.59 -2.41
C PRO A 173 22.39 -0.35 -1.95
N THR A 174 21.55 0.07 -0.99
CA THR A 174 20.55 -0.79 -0.36
C THR A 174 19.12 -0.56 -0.86
N VAL A 175 18.89 0.48 -1.66
CA VAL A 175 17.52 0.91 -2.01
C VAL A 175 16.79 -0.10 -2.89
N ARG A 176 17.46 -0.69 -3.90
CA ARG A 176 16.87 -1.74 -4.75
C ARG A 176 16.29 -2.88 -3.92
N ASP A 177 17.10 -3.40 -3.00
CA ASP A 177 16.71 -4.51 -2.14
C ASP A 177 15.50 -4.12 -1.28
N LYS A 178 15.43 -2.88 -0.79
CA LYS A 178 14.27 -2.40 -0.02
C LYS A 178 12.99 -2.28 -0.83
N VAL A 179 13.08 -1.89 -2.10
CA VAL A 179 11.93 -1.86 -3.02
C VAL A 179 11.46 -3.28 -3.30
N HIS A 180 12.35 -4.19 -3.68
CA HIS A 180 11.99 -5.56 -4.06
C HIS A 180 11.71 -6.50 -2.87
N SER A 181 12.04 -6.08 -1.65
CA SER A 181 11.59 -6.73 -0.41
C SER A 181 10.33 -6.09 0.19
N LEU A 182 9.69 -5.15 -0.52
CA LEU A 182 8.48 -4.44 -0.07
C LEU A 182 8.65 -3.76 1.30
N ARG A 183 9.87 -3.34 1.62
CA ARG A 183 10.14 -2.43 2.74
C ARG A 183 9.93 -0.97 2.35
N ILE A 184 9.95 -0.68 1.05
CA ILE A 184 9.65 0.61 0.45
C ILE A 184 8.71 0.40 -0.73
N TRP A 185 7.59 1.10 -0.72
CA TRP A 185 6.80 1.32 -1.91
C TRP A 185 7.43 2.42 -2.74
N TRP A 186 8.10 2.04 -3.82
CA TRP A 186 8.51 2.99 -4.84
C TRP A 186 7.35 3.22 -5.80
N VAL A 187 6.76 4.41 -5.77
CA VAL A 187 5.60 4.79 -6.58
C VAL A 187 6.06 5.82 -7.59
N THR A 188 6.04 5.47 -8.88
CA THR A 188 6.41 6.40 -9.95
C THR A 188 5.17 7.11 -10.45
N PHE A 189 5.11 8.43 -10.27
CA PHE A 189 4.15 9.28 -10.96
C PHE A 189 4.77 9.81 -12.24
N ILE A 190 4.18 9.46 -13.38
CA ILE A 190 4.40 10.21 -14.61
C ILE A 190 3.59 11.50 -14.46
N VAL A 191 4.31 12.62 -14.40
CA VAL A 191 3.71 13.97 -14.27
C VAL A 191 3.80 14.79 -15.55
N GLN A 192 4.63 14.36 -16.51
CA GLN A 192 4.72 14.98 -17.82
C GLN A 192 4.84 13.94 -18.93
N ASP A 193 4.08 14.16 -20.01
CA ASP A 193 4.24 13.47 -21.29
C ASP A 193 5.55 13.87 -22.00
N GLN A 194 5.80 13.31 -23.18
CA GLN A 194 7.01 13.57 -23.96
C GLN A 194 7.17 15.06 -24.39
N ALA A 195 6.07 15.82 -24.46
CA ALA A 195 6.04 17.23 -24.82
C ALA A 195 6.07 18.18 -23.60
N GLY A 196 6.08 17.64 -22.37
CA GLY A 196 6.00 18.41 -21.14
C GLY A 196 4.56 18.78 -20.72
N GLY A 197 3.55 18.18 -21.35
CA GLY A 197 2.14 18.33 -21.04
C GLY A 197 1.62 17.27 -20.07
N ALA A 198 0.30 17.24 -19.84
CA ALA A 198 -0.33 16.25 -18.97
C ALA A 198 -0.17 14.84 -19.56
N PRO A 199 0.26 13.86 -18.75
CA PRO A 199 0.44 12.49 -19.20
C PRO A 199 -0.89 11.76 -19.33
N THR A 200 -0.85 10.65 -20.07
CA THR A 200 -1.98 9.76 -20.36
C THR A 200 -1.63 8.32 -19.97
N LEU A 201 -2.62 7.42 -20.03
CA LEU A 201 -2.40 5.98 -19.92
C LEU A 201 -1.29 5.47 -20.85
N ALA A 202 -1.25 5.97 -22.09
CA ALA A 202 -0.27 5.54 -23.07
C ALA A 202 1.17 5.89 -22.64
N ASP A 203 1.34 7.00 -21.93
CA ASP A 203 2.63 7.40 -21.36
C ASP A 203 3.06 6.42 -20.26
N ALA A 204 2.19 6.12 -19.28
CA ALA A 204 2.50 5.13 -18.25
C ALA A 204 2.78 3.73 -18.82
N GLN A 205 1.98 3.29 -19.81
CA GLN A 205 2.22 2.03 -20.52
C GLN A 205 3.57 2.02 -21.24
N SER A 206 3.92 3.11 -21.93
CA SER A 206 5.21 3.22 -22.61
C SER A 206 6.39 3.23 -21.64
N TRP A 207 6.24 3.89 -20.50
CA TRP A 207 7.22 3.87 -19.41
C TRP A 207 7.42 2.46 -18.88
N PHE A 208 6.32 1.77 -18.54
CA PHE A 208 6.36 0.42 -18.02
C PHE A 208 6.92 -0.59 -19.02
N MET A 209 6.63 -0.45 -20.32
CA MET A 209 7.24 -1.30 -21.36
C MET A 209 8.77 -1.20 -21.39
N VAL A 210 9.33 -0.02 -21.11
CA VAL A 210 10.78 0.21 -21.11
C VAL A 210 11.39 -0.12 -19.75
N HIS A 211 10.72 0.23 -18.65
CA HIS A 211 11.21 0.15 -17.27
C HIS A 211 10.46 -0.88 -16.42
N LYS A 212 10.02 -1.97 -17.05
CA LYS A 212 9.19 -2.99 -16.39
C LYS A 212 9.78 -3.43 -15.06
N ASP A 213 9.03 -3.19 -14.00
CA ASP A 213 9.26 -3.67 -12.65
C ASP A 213 7.89 -3.90 -12.00
N ASN A 214 7.57 -5.14 -11.65
CA ASN A 214 6.24 -5.50 -11.14
C ASN A 214 6.00 -5.02 -9.70
N TYR A 215 7.04 -4.53 -9.00
CA TYR A 215 6.91 -3.98 -7.65
C TYR A 215 6.61 -2.48 -7.64
N ILE A 216 6.63 -1.82 -8.81
CA ILE A 216 6.51 -0.37 -8.94
C ILE A 216 5.23 -0.02 -9.67
N PRO A 217 4.22 0.56 -8.99
CA PRO A 217 3.10 1.18 -9.68
C PRO A 217 3.58 2.42 -10.46
N VAL A 218 3.15 2.51 -11.72
CA VAL A 218 3.39 3.66 -12.59
C VAL A 218 2.08 4.40 -12.77
N LEU A 219 1.90 5.47 -12.01
CA LEU A 219 0.67 6.25 -11.91
C LEU A 219 0.69 7.49 -12.82
N VAL A 220 -0.46 7.85 -13.36
CA VAL A 220 -0.63 9.01 -14.26
C VAL A 220 -1.19 10.21 -13.49
N ASP A 221 -0.47 11.34 -13.49
CA ASP A 221 -0.97 12.61 -12.98
C ASP A 221 -1.77 13.38 -14.05
N GLU A 222 -2.90 12.80 -14.48
CA GLU A 222 -3.74 13.34 -15.57
C GLU A 222 -4.22 14.77 -15.29
N THR A 223 -4.50 15.09 -14.03
CA THR A 223 -5.01 16.40 -13.59
C THR A 223 -3.90 17.42 -13.30
N GLN A 224 -2.63 17.01 -13.38
CA GLN A 224 -1.44 17.77 -12.98
C GLN A 224 -1.41 18.24 -11.51
N GLN A 225 -2.30 17.72 -10.66
CA GLN A 225 -2.36 18.17 -9.28
C GLN A 225 -1.14 17.72 -8.47
N VAL A 226 -0.59 16.53 -8.76
CA VAL A 226 0.64 16.06 -8.11
C VAL A 226 1.81 16.94 -8.53
N GLN A 227 1.95 17.23 -9.82
CA GLN A 227 2.97 18.13 -10.35
C GLN A 227 2.89 19.51 -9.70
N ASP A 228 1.73 20.15 -9.78
CA ASP A 228 1.54 21.54 -9.36
C ASP A 228 1.79 21.73 -7.86
N ARG A 229 1.54 20.69 -7.06
CA ARG A 229 1.67 20.75 -5.60
C ARG A 229 2.95 20.18 -5.06
N PHE A 230 3.54 19.17 -5.70
CA PHE A 230 4.66 18.43 -5.13
C PHE A 230 5.91 18.40 -6.00
N LEU A 231 5.88 18.86 -7.25
CA LEU A 231 7.12 18.93 -8.02
C LEU A 231 8.08 19.96 -7.39
N GLY A 232 9.34 19.54 -7.28
CA GLY A 232 10.46 20.38 -6.85
C GLY A 232 11.05 21.20 -8.00
N SER A 233 12.33 21.54 -7.90
CA SER A 233 13.02 22.36 -8.90
C SER A 233 13.63 21.57 -10.06
N ALA A 234 13.59 20.23 -10.02
CA ALA A 234 14.25 19.36 -10.98
C ALA A 234 13.58 17.98 -11.03
N PHE A 235 13.84 17.26 -12.11
CA PHE A 235 13.47 15.86 -12.32
C PHE A 235 14.68 14.92 -12.24
N PRO A 236 14.51 13.67 -11.79
CA PRO A 236 13.35 13.19 -11.04
C PRO A 236 13.25 13.91 -9.69
N HIS A 237 12.04 14.02 -9.16
CA HIS A 237 11.82 14.58 -7.82
C HIS A 237 11.30 13.51 -6.88
N PHE A 238 12.02 13.29 -5.78
CA PHE A 238 11.67 12.29 -4.77
C PHE A 238 11.28 12.95 -3.46
N PHE A 239 10.22 12.46 -2.84
CA PHE A 239 9.91 12.75 -1.45
C PHE A 239 9.45 11.47 -0.74
N LEU A 240 9.58 11.46 0.58
CA LEU A 240 9.31 10.30 1.44
C LEU A 240 7.99 10.51 2.15
N LEU A 241 7.18 9.46 2.22
CA LEU A 241 6.03 9.37 3.11
C LEU A 241 6.20 8.20 4.08
N ASP A 242 5.62 8.37 5.26
CA ASP A 242 5.51 7.31 6.24
C ASP A 242 4.43 6.28 5.83
N PRO A 243 4.31 5.15 6.57
CA PRO A 243 3.33 4.12 6.23
C PRO A 243 1.86 4.56 6.28
N ASP A 244 1.56 5.71 6.89
CA ASP A 244 0.23 6.33 6.95
C ASP A 244 0.01 7.38 5.84
N LEU A 245 0.92 7.45 4.86
CA LEU A 245 0.93 8.44 3.76
C LEU A 245 1.03 9.89 4.25
N LEU A 246 1.67 10.11 5.40
CA LEU A 246 2.06 11.45 5.85
C LEU A 246 3.42 11.80 5.26
N ILE A 247 3.61 13.07 4.87
CA ILE A 247 4.92 13.55 4.41
C ILE A 247 5.94 13.32 5.54
N GLU A 248 6.91 12.46 5.30
CA GLU A 248 8.01 12.19 6.24
C GLU A 248 9.20 13.09 5.91
N TYR A 249 9.48 13.25 4.62
CA TYR A 249 10.53 14.15 4.16
C TYR A 249 10.22 14.75 2.79
N PHE A 250 10.28 16.08 2.72
CA PHE A 250 10.18 16.82 1.47
C PHE A 250 11.47 17.62 1.22
N PRO A 251 12.21 17.40 0.12
CA PRO A 251 13.46 18.10 -0.12
C PRO A 251 13.28 19.62 -0.26
N PRO A 252 14.14 20.46 0.36
CA PRO A 252 14.11 21.89 0.12
C PRO A 252 14.52 22.22 -1.33
N PRO A 253 14.16 23.39 -1.87
CA PRO A 253 14.61 23.82 -3.19
C PRO A 253 16.15 23.79 -3.29
N GLY A 254 16.68 23.07 -4.27
CA GLY A 254 18.12 22.86 -4.42
C GLY A 254 18.76 22.02 -3.31
N GLY A 255 18.00 21.18 -2.60
CA GLY A 255 18.46 20.38 -1.47
C GLY A 255 19.42 19.23 -1.80
N GLY A 256 19.57 18.87 -3.07
CA GLY A 256 20.56 17.88 -3.50
C GLY A 256 21.98 18.46 -3.55
N THR A 257 22.97 17.64 -3.18
CA THR A 257 24.40 17.95 -3.34
C THR A 257 25.06 16.98 -4.31
N ASN A 258 26.34 17.17 -4.63
CA ASN A 258 27.08 16.20 -5.46
C ASN A 258 27.25 14.85 -4.73
N GLU A 259 27.33 14.87 -3.40
CA GLU A 259 27.45 13.69 -2.55
C GLU A 259 26.10 13.00 -2.30
N ASN A 260 25.00 13.74 -2.39
CA ASN A 260 23.65 13.21 -2.25
C ASN A 260 22.67 13.99 -3.14
N PRO A 261 22.59 13.66 -4.43
CA PRO A 261 21.72 14.36 -5.37
C PRO A 261 20.23 14.12 -5.11
N TYR A 262 19.88 12.99 -4.48
CA TYR A 262 18.52 12.59 -4.13
C TYR A 262 18.36 12.37 -2.62
N PRO A 263 18.19 13.44 -1.82
CA PRO A 263 18.16 13.35 -0.36
C PRO A 263 17.11 12.39 0.20
N ALA A 264 15.92 12.34 -0.38
CA ALA A 264 14.87 11.40 0.05
C ALA A 264 15.29 9.93 -0.15
N VAL A 265 15.95 9.62 -1.29
CA VAL A 265 16.50 8.30 -1.57
C VAL A 265 17.64 7.96 -0.60
N GLY A 266 18.50 8.94 -0.28
CA GLY A 266 19.56 8.76 0.71
C GLY A 266 19.05 8.51 2.14
N LEU A 267 17.90 9.08 2.51
CA LEU A 267 17.25 8.76 3.78
C LEU A 267 16.78 7.31 3.80
N VAL A 268 16.13 6.86 2.73
CA VAL A 268 15.71 5.46 2.59
C VAL A 268 16.91 4.52 2.64
N ASP A 269 18.03 4.86 2.02
CA ASP A 269 19.24 4.03 2.04
C ASP A 269 19.79 3.84 3.47
N THR A 270 19.71 4.88 4.31
CA THR A 270 20.35 4.90 5.64
C THR A 270 19.46 4.51 6.82
N LEU A 271 18.15 4.75 6.75
CA LEU A 271 17.27 4.72 7.93
C LEU A 271 16.52 3.41 8.15
N LEU A 272 16.31 2.64 7.09
CA LEU A 272 15.39 1.52 7.10
C LEU A 272 16.12 0.22 6.80
#